data_AF-A0A9P6NT75-F1
#
_entry.id   AF-A0A9P6NT75-F1
#
_cell.length_a   1.000
_cell.length_b   1.000
_cell.length_c   1.000
_cell.angle_alpha   90.00
_cell.angle_beta   90.00
_cell.angle_gamma   90.00
#
_symmetry.space_group_name_H-M   'P 1'
#
loop_
_entity.id
_entity.type
_entity.pdbx_description
1 polymer ?
#
loop_
_entity_poly.entity_id
_entity_poly.type
_entity_poly.pdbx_seq_one_letter_code
_entity_poly.pdbx_strand_id
1 'polypeptide(L)'
;MGLGEPLNVIISAHSSPEVLTDAGIENFAKAIGFSQECLGFHRGGLQQANLGDGNGWVNETKEFRQDFGDPVLGSCLESLVGGNHFRFWRQNGSKAPSGALFLAVSQEDDLDNAHTISLDGYNLGRDRLVANATRNTPSFQNRKYTTEVEYVEGMLPAGNSGVNHGIAQDGRVAVLTVTAEPRFVPSRGEGRSRYMRTASGLRPRALYNRLASLRIRFWPLMERKG
;
A
#
# COMPACT_ATOMS: atom_id res chain seq x y z
N MET A 1 -11.62 -18.92 18.17
CA MET A 1 -11.88 -17.91 17.13
C MET A 1 -10.54 -17.29 16.76
N GLY A 2 -10.21 -17.22 15.47
CA GLY A 2 -9.02 -16.51 15.00
C GLY A 2 -9.32 -15.02 14.96
N LEU A 3 -8.42 -14.21 15.52
CA LEU A 3 -8.45 -12.77 15.32
C LEU A 3 -7.94 -12.47 13.90
N GLY A 4 -8.37 -11.36 13.31
CA GLY A 4 -7.96 -10.97 11.97
C GLY A 4 -7.03 -9.76 11.98
N GLU A 5 -6.13 -9.68 11.01
CA GLU A 5 -5.41 -8.45 10.73
C GLU A 5 -6.39 -7.38 10.19
N PRO A 6 -6.36 -6.14 10.71
CA PRO A 6 -7.27 -5.08 10.32
C PRO A 6 -6.90 -4.55 8.92
N LEU A 7 -7.88 -4.54 8.01
CA LEU A 7 -7.74 -3.94 6.67
C LEU A 7 -7.82 -2.41 6.77
N ASN A 8 -6.73 -1.79 7.22
CA ASN A 8 -6.65 -0.37 7.58
C ASN A 8 -6.11 0.54 6.45
N VAL A 9 -5.77 -0.02 5.29
CA VAL A 9 -5.43 0.72 4.07
C VAL A 9 -6.11 0.10 2.85
N ILE A 10 -6.56 0.93 1.90
CA ILE A 10 -7.09 0.51 0.60
C ILE A 10 -6.34 1.26 -0.51
N ILE A 11 -5.75 0.54 -1.47
CA ILE A 11 -5.35 1.13 -2.74
C ILE A 11 -6.56 1.05 -3.67
N SER A 12 -7.13 2.22 -3.95
CA SER A 12 -8.37 2.40 -4.70
C SER A 12 -8.26 1.85 -6.13
N ALA A 13 -9.38 1.32 -6.64
CA ALA A 13 -9.54 0.94 -8.04
C ALA A 13 -9.38 2.13 -9.01
N HIS A 14 -9.40 3.36 -8.51
CA HIS A 14 -9.11 4.58 -9.28
C HIS A 14 -7.60 4.83 -9.48
N SER A 15 -6.74 4.04 -8.83
CA SER A 15 -5.29 4.08 -9.07
C SER A 15 -4.97 3.66 -10.51
N SER A 16 -3.76 4.00 -10.99
CA SER A 16 -3.32 3.54 -12.31
C SER A 16 -3.37 2.00 -12.40
N PRO A 17 -3.97 1.40 -13.45
CA PRO A 17 -4.22 -0.04 -13.53
C PRO A 17 -2.96 -0.90 -13.33
N GLU A 18 -1.81 -0.41 -13.79
CA GLU A 18 -0.50 -1.02 -13.57
C GLU A 18 -0.17 -1.27 -12.10
N VAL A 19 -0.59 -0.39 -11.17
CA VAL A 19 -0.34 -0.50 -9.72
C VAL A 19 -1.13 -1.66 -9.12
N LEU A 20 -2.30 -1.98 -9.68
CA LEU A 20 -3.20 -3.01 -9.17
C LEU A 20 -2.78 -4.44 -9.54
N THR A 21 -1.73 -4.59 -10.37
CA THR A 21 -1.11 -5.88 -10.70
C THR A 21 -0.10 -6.31 -9.63
N ASP A 22 0.21 -7.60 -9.52
CA ASP A 22 1.20 -8.09 -8.54
C ASP A 22 2.59 -7.45 -8.74
N ALA A 23 3.02 -7.28 -9.99
CA ALA A 23 4.28 -6.62 -10.31
C ALA A 23 4.22 -5.09 -10.04
N GLY A 24 3.04 -4.49 -10.18
CA GLY A 24 2.78 -3.10 -9.93
C GLY A 24 2.86 -2.72 -8.46
N ILE A 25 2.11 -3.45 -7.62
CA ILE A 25 2.12 -3.23 -6.18
C ILE A 25 3.51 -3.49 -5.60
N GLU A 26 4.23 -4.49 -6.10
CA GLU A 26 5.62 -4.73 -5.70
C GLU A 26 6.55 -3.57 -6.11
N ASN A 27 6.39 -3.00 -7.29
CA ASN A 27 7.20 -1.86 -7.72
C ASN A 27 6.89 -0.60 -6.90
N PHE A 28 5.61 -0.36 -6.62
CA PHE A 28 5.17 0.74 -5.76
C PHE A 28 5.67 0.56 -4.32
N ALA A 29 5.55 -0.65 -3.74
CA ALA A 29 6.08 -0.99 -2.42
C ALA A 29 7.57 -0.61 -2.30
N LYS A 30 8.38 -1.00 -3.30
CA LYS A 30 9.81 -0.66 -3.37
C LYS A 30 10.06 0.84 -3.48
N ALA A 31 9.18 1.59 -4.16
CA ALA A 31 9.27 3.04 -4.20
C ALA A 31 9.00 3.71 -2.86
N ILE A 32 8.19 3.08 -1.99
CA ILE A 32 7.80 3.60 -0.67
C ILE A 32 8.56 2.96 0.50
N GLY A 33 9.67 2.26 0.21
CA GLY A 33 10.59 1.71 1.21
C GLY A 33 10.19 0.35 1.78
N PHE A 34 9.47 -0.45 1.00
CA PHE A 34 9.10 -1.83 1.33
C PHE A 34 9.59 -2.79 0.26
N SER A 35 10.04 -3.96 0.67
CA SER A 35 10.45 -5.02 -0.26
C SER A 35 9.84 -6.35 0.13
N GLN A 36 9.76 -7.27 -0.84
CA GLN A 36 9.30 -8.63 -0.56
C GLN A 36 10.31 -9.31 0.40
N GLU A 37 9.79 -10.20 1.24
CA GLU A 37 10.51 -10.82 2.37
C GLU A 37 11.91 -11.35 2.02
N CYS A 38 12.77 -11.37 3.05
CA CYS A 38 14.15 -11.83 2.99
C CYS A 38 14.27 -13.24 2.39
N LEU A 39 14.85 -13.35 1.18
CA LEU A 39 15.25 -14.61 0.56
C LEU A 39 14.17 -15.71 0.54
N GLY A 40 12.89 -15.33 0.56
CA GLY A 40 11.76 -16.26 0.57
C GLY A 40 11.47 -16.96 1.91
N PHE A 41 12.07 -16.52 3.01
CA PHE A 41 11.73 -17.02 4.34
C PHE A 41 10.49 -16.31 4.89
N HIS A 42 9.33 -16.92 4.68
CA HIS A 42 8.09 -16.52 5.32
C HIS A 42 8.05 -17.08 6.75
N ARG A 43 8.08 -16.20 7.76
CA ARG A 43 7.84 -16.56 9.16
C ARG A 43 6.46 -16.06 9.57
N GLY A 44 5.47 -16.94 9.52
CA GLY A 44 4.09 -16.63 9.85
C GLY A 44 3.14 -17.62 9.19
N GLY A 45 1.92 -17.72 9.69
CA GLY A 45 0.84 -18.36 8.93
C GLY A 45 0.23 -17.33 7.98
N LEU A 46 -0.17 -17.77 6.78
CA LEU A 46 -0.92 -16.93 5.85
C LEU A 46 -2.19 -16.40 6.55
N GLN A 47 -2.38 -15.09 6.51
CA GLN A 47 -3.58 -14.45 7.02
C GLN A 47 -4.71 -14.60 6.00
N GLN A 48 -5.93 -14.77 6.53
CA GLN A 48 -7.14 -14.84 5.72
C GLN A 48 -7.99 -13.59 5.90
N ALA A 49 -8.57 -13.10 4.81
CA ALA A 49 -9.55 -12.03 4.84
C ALA A 49 -10.73 -12.37 3.94
N ASN A 50 -11.91 -11.89 4.31
CA ASN A 50 -13.10 -11.90 3.46
C ASN A 50 -13.45 -10.45 3.11
N LEU A 51 -13.33 -10.09 1.83
CA LEU A 51 -13.52 -8.72 1.35
C LEU A 51 -14.99 -8.37 1.06
N GLY A 52 -15.93 -9.28 1.38
CA GLY A 52 -17.34 -9.11 1.05
C GLY A 52 -17.63 -9.14 -0.46
N ASP A 53 -16.66 -9.53 -1.27
CA ASP A 53 -16.70 -9.48 -2.74
C ASP A 53 -17.25 -10.76 -3.38
N GLY A 54 -17.64 -11.76 -2.57
CA GLY A 54 -18.20 -13.02 -3.03
C GLY A 54 -17.23 -14.19 -3.07
N ASN A 55 -15.94 -13.98 -2.79
CA ASN A 55 -14.95 -15.07 -2.73
C ASN A 55 -14.92 -15.80 -1.37
N GLY A 56 -15.56 -15.25 -0.34
CA GLY A 56 -15.44 -15.77 1.02
C GLY A 56 -14.08 -15.43 1.63
N TRP A 57 -13.59 -16.28 2.52
CA TRP A 57 -12.27 -16.12 3.14
C TRP A 57 -11.17 -16.61 2.19
N VAL A 58 -10.22 -15.74 1.89
CA VAL A 58 -9.09 -16.02 0.99
C VAL A 58 -7.77 -15.66 1.68
N ASN A 59 -6.71 -16.38 1.34
CA ASN A 59 -5.37 -16.10 1.85
C ASN A 59 -4.84 -14.78 1.29
N GLU A 60 -3.93 -14.14 2.03
CA GLU A 60 -3.14 -13.02 1.54
C GLU A 60 -2.41 -13.36 0.24
N THR A 61 -2.19 -12.36 -0.61
CA THR A 61 -1.49 -12.54 -1.88
C THR A 61 0.03 -12.55 -1.68
N LYS A 62 0.56 -11.54 -0.98
CA LYS A 62 1.95 -11.47 -0.51
C LYS A 62 2.05 -10.56 0.71
N GLU A 63 3.17 -10.69 1.41
CA GLU A 63 3.64 -9.81 2.48
C GLU A 63 4.86 -8.99 2.02
N PHE A 64 4.88 -7.71 2.39
CA PHE A 64 5.97 -6.78 2.15
C PHE A 64 6.43 -6.17 3.46
N ARG A 65 7.75 -6.09 3.66
CA ARG A 65 8.39 -5.60 4.89
C ARG A 65 9.23 -4.38 4.60
N GLN A 66 9.36 -3.48 5.57
CA GLN A 66 10.19 -2.28 5.44
C GLN A 66 11.63 -2.69 5.07
N ASP A 67 12.20 -2.02 4.07
CA ASP A 67 13.50 -2.40 3.51
C ASP A 67 14.65 -1.49 3.95
N PHE A 68 14.40 -0.46 4.76
CA PHE A 68 15.43 0.44 5.29
C PHE A 68 16.39 1.02 4.22
N GLY A 69 15.95 1.11 2.95
CA GLY A 69 16.78 1.58 1.84
C GLY A 69 17.67 0.52 1.18
N ASP A 70 17.58 -0.75 1.60
CA ASP A 70 18.21 -1.89 0.94
C ASP A 70 17.15 -2.96 0.60
N PRO A 71 16.68 -3.04 -0.66
CA PRO A 71 15.63 -3.97 -1.05
C PRO A 71 16.06 -5.45 -1.05
N VAL A 72 17.34 -5.76 -0.78
CA VAL A 72 17.90 -7.13 -0.76
C VAL A 72 18.22 -7.57 0.66
N LEU A 73 18.87 -6.74 1.46
CA LEU A 73 19.30 -7.07 2.83
C LEU A 73 18.46 -6.38 3.92
N GLY A 74 17.72 -5.34 3.57
CA GLY A 74 16.96 -4.55 4.52
C GLY A 74 15.68 -5.23 5.00
N SER A 75 15.00 -6.01 4.14
CA SER A 75 13.90 -6.87 4.59
C SER A 75 14.40 -8.02 5.49
N CYS A 76 15.68 -8.40 5.38
CA CYS A 76 16.32 -9.34 6.32
C CYS A 76 16.65 -8.70 7.67
N LEU A 77 17.04 -7.42 7.67
CA LEU A 77 17.28 -6.63 8.88
C LEU A 77 15.98 -6.30 9.62
N GLU A 78 14.86 -6.14 8.92
CA GLU A 78 13.54 -5.92 9.52
C GLU A 78 13.11 -7.08 10.41
N SER A 79 13.36 -8.32 9.97
CA SER A 79 13.16 -9.52 10.79
C SER A 79 14.06 -9.57 12.04
N LEU A 80 15.05 -8.67 12.17
CA LEU A 80 15.90 -8.55 13.35
C LEU A 80 15.60 -7.32 14.22
N VAL A 81 15.10 -6.23 13.64
CA VAL A 81 15.00 -4.90 14.29
C VAL A 81 13.56 -4.41 14.44
N GLY A 82 12.58 -5.11 13.85
CA GLY A 82 11.20 -4.64 13.79
C GLY A 82 11.03 -3.54 12.73
N GLY A 83 9.84 -3.47 12.13
CA GLY A 83 9.58 -2.58 11.01
C GLY A 83 8.12 -2.51 10.64
N ASN A 84 7.82 -1.62 9.68
CA ASN A 84 6.50 -1.56 9.10
C ASN A 84 6.36 -2.69 8.08
N HIS A 85 5.27 -3.43 8.10
CA HIS A 85 4.96 -4.40 7.06
C HIS A 85 3.51 -4.27 6.63
N PHE A 86 3.21 -4.80 5.44
CA PHE A 86 1.84 -4.95 5.01
C PHE A 86 1.62 -6.23 4.22
N ARG A 87 0.41 -6.76 4.38
CA ARG A 87 -0.16 -7.84 3.58
C ARG A 87 -1.24 -7.25 2.70
N PHE A 88 -1.51 -7.87 1.57
CA PHE A 88 -2.60 -7.41 0.71
C PHE A 88 -3.48 -8.53 0.13
N TRP A 89 -4.72 -8.15 -0.13
CA TRP A 89 -5.73 -8.93 -0.83
C TRP A 89 -6.29 -8.10 -1.97
N ARG A 90 -6.68 -8.76 -3.06
CA ARG A 90 -7.28 -8.10 -4.23
C ARG A 90 -8.77 -8.36 -4.27
N GLN A 91 -9.55 -7.30 -4.43
CA GLN A 91 -11.01 -7.40 -4.57
C GLN A 91 -11.37 -7.79 -6.01
N ASN A 92 -11.51 -9.09 -6.26
CA ASN A 92 -11.78 -9.64 -7.59
C ASN A 92 -12.97 -10.62 -7.60
N GLY A 93 -13.72 -10.71 -6.50
CA GLY A 93 -14.91 -11.55 -6.42
C GLY A 93 -16.08 -11.03 -7.25
N SER A 94 -17.00 -11.95 -7.58
CA SER A 94 -18.12 -11.70 -8.50
C SER A 94 -19.12 -10.64 -8.03
N LYS A 95 -19.17 -10.31 -6.74
CA LYS A 95 -20.07 -9.28 -6.18
C LYS A 95 -19.46 -7.88 -6.20
N ALA A 96 -18.13 -7.77 -6.24
CA ALA A 96 -17.42 -6.48 -6.25
C ALA A 96 -16.06 -6.57 -6.97
N PRO A 97 -16.02 -6.83 -8.30
CA PRO A 97 -14.77 -7.06 -9.03
C PRO A 97 -14.06 -5.74 -9.38
N SER A 98 -13.70 -4.95 -8.38
CA SER A 98 -13.13 -3.60 -8.58
C SER A 98 -11.65 -3.61 -8.92
N GLY A 99 -10.91 -4.65 -8.51
CA GLY A 99 -9.45 -4.70 -8.60
C GLY A 99 -8.72 -3.89 -7.53
N ALA A 100 -9.43 -3.22 -6.61
CA ALA A 100 -8.82 -2.52 -5.48
C ALA A 100 -8.01 -3.49 -4.60
N LEU A 101 -6.95 -2.97 -3.98
CA LEU A 101 -6.13 -3.76 -3.05
C LEU A 101 -6.47 -3.35 -1.62
N PHE A 102 -6.85 -4.31 -0.79
CA PHE A 102 -7.09 -4.13 0.63
C PHE A 102 -5.84 -4.58 1.37
N LEU A 103 -5.32 -3.72 2.23
CA LEU A 103 -4.05 -3.91 2.92
C LEU A 103 -4.29 -3.98 4.42
N ALA A 104 -3.64 -4.93 5.08
CA ALA A 104 -3.43 -4.90 6.51
C ALA A 104 -2.00 -4.43 6.77
N VAL A 105 -1.86 -3.27 7.42
CA VAL A 105 -0.58 -2.60 7.64
C VAL A 105 -0.33 -2.49 9.13
N SER A 106 0.86 -2.88 9.58
CA SER A 106 1.24 -2.84 10.99
C SER A 106 2.73 -2.60 11.16
N GLN A 107 3.06 -2.03 12.32
CA GLN A 107 4.41 -1.88 12.80
C GLN A 107 4.68 -2.96 13.87
N GLU A 108 5.67 -3.81 13.62
CA GLU A 108 6.22 -4.76 14.61
C GLU A 108 7.31 -4.07 15.44
N ASP A 109 7.39 -4.43 16.73
CA ASP A 109 8.55 -4.13 17.58
C ASP A 109 9.70 -5.12 17.28
N ASP A 110 10.92 -4.79 17.75
CA ASP A 110 12.15 -5.56 17.52
C ASP A 110 12.14 -6.99 18.10
N LEU A 111 13.19 -7.76 17.76
CA LEU A 111 13.39 -9.13 18.28
C LEU A 111 13.42 -9.19 19.82
N ASP A 112 13.90 -8.14 20.48
CA ASP A 112 13.97 -8.06 21.94
C ASP A 112 12.56 -8.06 22.57
N ASN A 113 11.54 -7.65 21.80
CA ASN A 113 10.12 -7.73 22.15
C ASN A 113 9.37 -8.85 21.41
N ALA A 114 10.09 -9.86 20.88
CA ALA A 114 9.52 -11.07 20.27
C ALA A 114 8.54 -10.83 19.10
N HIS A 115 8.76 -9.80 18.27
CA HIS A 115 7.85 -9.44 17.16
C HIS A 115 6.42 -9.12 17.61
N THR A 116 6.25 -8.56 18.80
CA THR A 116 4.92 -8.09 19.23
C THR A 116 4.57 -6.85 18.40
N ILE A 117 3.35 -6.76 17.86
CA ILE A 117 2.87 -5.51 17.27
C ILE A 117 2.84 -4.46 18.39
N SER A 118 3.40 -3.29 18.12
CA SER A 118 3.47 -2.20 19.09
C SER A 118 2.07 -1.84 19.63
N LEU A 119 1.98 -1.24 20.82
CA LEU A 119 0.69 -0.89 21.46
C LEU A 119 -0.24 -0.01 20.58
N ASP A 120 0.33 0.67 19.58
CA ASP A 120 -0.39 1.44 18.54
C ASP A 120 0.04 1.03 17.11
N GLY A 121 0.55 -0.20 16.96
CA GLY A 121 1.32 -0.63 15.80
C GLY A 121 0.53 -0.60 14.49
N TYR A 122 -0.79 -0.79 14.55
CA TYR A 122 -1.62 -0.69 13.36
C TYR A 122 -1.87 0.74 12.88
N ASN A 123 -2.16 1.68 13.80
CA ASN A 123 -2.34 3.09 13.43
C ASN A 123 -1.00 3.67 12.98
N LEU A 124 0.09 3.37 13.71
CA LEU A 124 1.46 3.76 13.34
C LEU A 124 1.87 3.17 11.99
N GLY A 125 1.60 1.89 11.75
CA GLY A 125 1.94 1.23 10.49
C GLY A 125 1.22 1.87 9.30
N ARG A 126 -0.10 2.05 9.41
CA ARG A 126 -0.92 2.78 8.42
C ARG A 126 -0.35 4.16 8.14
N ASP A 127 -0.15 4.97 9.19
CA ASP A 127 0.23 6.38 9.02
C ASP A 127 1.67 6.53 8.48
N ARG A 128 2.58 5.61 8.82
CA ARG A 128 3.93 5.54 8.21
C ARG A 128 3.88 5.15 6.74
N LEU A 129 3.03 4.18 6.36
CA LEU A 129 2.85 3.81 4.95
C LEU A 129 2.29 4.98 4.15
N VAL A 130 1.26 5.66 4.66
CA VAL A 130 0.67 6.86 4.04
C VAL A 130 1.72 7.97 3.91
N ALA A 131 2.50 8.23 4.95
CA ALA A 131 3.57 9.22 4.91
C ALA A 131 4.60 8.91 3.81
N ASN A 132 5.06 7.66 3.70
CA ASN A 132 5.99 7.26 2.64
C ASN A 132 5.36 7.38 1.24
N ALA A 133 4.10 6.95 1.08
CA ALA A 133 3.39 6.99 -0.19
C ALA A 133 3.13 8.41 -0.72
N THR A 134 3.00 9.39 0.18
CA THR A 134 2.72 10.79 -0.14
C THR A 134 3.97 11.68 -0.19
N ARG A 135 5.15 11.15 0.19
CA ARG A 135 6.40 11.93 0.29
C ARG A 135 7.07 12.14 -1.06
N ASN A 136 7.31 13.39 -1.45
CA ASN A 136 8.25 13.83 -2.50
C ASN A 136 8.36 12.89 -3.74
N THR A 137 7.22 12.56 -4.36
CA THR A 137 7.11 11.70 -5.56
C THR A 137 7.99 10.43 -5.47
N PRO A 138 7.57 9.42 -4.70
CA PRO A 138 8.34 8.18 -4.53
C PRO A 138 8.69 7.56 -5.89
N SER A 139 9.86 6.94 -6.00
CA SER A 139 10.31 6.40 -7.28
C SER A 139 11.13 5.12 -7.16
N PHE A 140 10.91 4.21 -8.11
CA PHE A 140 11.68 2.97 -8.23
C PHE A 140 11.73 2.52 -9.70
N GLN A 141 12.85 1.94 -10.15
CA GLN A 141 13.05 1.47 -11.54
C GLN A 141 12.59 2.48 -12.62
N ASN A 142 13.02 3.74 -12.48
CA ASN A 142 12.68 4.85 -13.38
C ASN A 142 11.17 5.14 -13.47
N ARG A 143 10.39 4.71 -12.48
CA ARG A 143 8.98 5.02 -12.36
C ARG A 143 8.74 5.91 -11.16
N LYS A 144 7.94 6.96 -11.35
CA LYS A 144 7.53 7.90 -10.31
C LYS A 144 6.07 7.68 -9.94
N TYR A 145 5.74 7.92 -8.69
CA TYR A 145 4.41 7.77 -8.15
C TYR A 145 3.94 9.06 -7.47
N THR A 146 2.67 9.38 -7.61
CA THR A 146 1.99 10.39 -6.81
C THR A 146 0.78 9.75 -6.15
N THR A 147 0.51 10.11 -4.91
CA THR A 147 -0.54 9.47 -4.12
C THR A 147 -1.42 10.53 -3.48
N GLU A 148 -2.72 10.41 -3.70
CA GLU A 148 -3.74 11.13 -2.93
C GLU A 148 -4.27 10.21 -1.83
N VAL A 149 -4.56 10.77 -0.65
CA VAL A 149 -5.10 10.03 0.50
C VAL A 149 -6.42 10.64 0.97
N GLU A 150 -7.40 9.77 1.20
CA GLU A 150 -8.64 10.09 1.91
C GLU A 150 -8.74 9.17 3.14
N TYR A 151 -9.08 9.71 4.30
CA TYR A 151 -9.37 8.90 5.47
C TYR A 151 -10.88 8.69 5.60
N VAL A 152 -11.31 7.43 5.66
CA VAL A 152 -12.71 7.03 5.78
C VAL A 152 -12.94 6.35 7.12
N GLU A 153 -13.97 6.79 7.83
CA GLU A 153 -14.43 6.18 9.08
C GLU A 153 -15.60 5.23 8.84
N GLY A 154 -15.86 4.34 9.80
CA GLY A 154 -17.02 3.43 9.77
C GLY A 154 -16.83 2.17 8.90
N MET A 155 -15.70 2.03 8.22
CA MET A 155 -15.29 0.78 7.55
C MET A 155 -14.68 -0.24 8.52
N LEU A 156 -14.05 0.26 9.59
CA LEU A 156 -13.46 -0.51 10.67
C LEU A 156 -13.94 0.11 11.99
N PRO A 157 -14.53 -0.66 12.92
CA PRO A 157 -14.91 -0.11 14.22
C PRO A 157 -13.66 0.31 15.00
N ALA A 158 -13.73 1.43 15.71
CA ALA A 158 -12.71 1.80 16.67
C ALA A 158 -12.65 0.80 17.84
N GLY A 159 -11.47 0.67 18.46
CA GLY A 159 -11.20 -0.34 19.49
C GLY A 159 -10.56 -1.60 18.92
N ASN A 160 -10.61 -2.70 19.67
CA ASN A 160 -9.87 -3.94 19.36
C ASN A 160 -10.76 -5.16 19.12
N SER A 161 -12.07 -4.97 19.01
CA SER A 161 -13.02 -6.08 18.83
C SER A 161 -12.75 -6.82 17.52
N GLY A 162 -12.27 -8.06 17.60
CA GLY A 162 -11.93 -8.91 16.45
C GLY A 162 -10.58 -8.60 15.81
N VAL A 163 -9.82 -7.66 16.38
CA VAL A 163 -8.48 -7.26 15.90
C VAL A 163 -7.44 -8.18 16.53
N ASN A 164 -6.49 -8.65 15.72
CA ASN A 164 -5.39 -9.47 16.18
C ASN A 164 -4.56 -8.76 17.28
N HIS A 165 -4.00 -9.56 18.19
CA HIS A 165 -3.24 -9.08 19.36
C HIS A 165 -4.00 -8.19 20.36
N GLY A 166 -5.30 -7.94 20.17
CA GLY A 166 -6.08 -7.08 21.06
C GLY A 166 -5.70 -5.59 21.00
N ILE A 167 -5.04 -5.17 19.93
CA ILE A 167 -4.55 -3.80 19.74
C ILE A 167 -5.67 -2.95 19.16
N ALA A 168 -5.89 -1.77 19.76
CA ALA A 168 -6.98 -0.89 19.37
C ALA A 168 -6.68 -0.11 18.09
N GLN A 169 -7.71 0.07 17.26
CA GLN A 169 -7.71 0.95 16.10
C GLN A 169 -8.43 2.25 16.43
N ASP A 170 -8.07 3.32 15.75
CA ASP A 170 -8.81 4.59 15.79
C ASP A 170 -10.07 4.60 14.90
N GLY A 171 -10.32 3.52 14.15
CA GLY A 171 -11.47 3.36 13.26
C GLY A 171 -11.33 4.03 11.89
N ARG A 172 -10.16 4.61 11.58
CA ARG A 172 -9.88 5.22 10.27
C ARG A 172 -9.23 4.22 9.32
N VAL A 173 -9.71 4.19 8.08
CA VAL A 173 -9.10 3.48 6.97
C VAL A 173 -8.54 4.51 5.98
N ALA A 174 -7.28 4.37 5.59
CA ALA A 174 -6.68 5.24 4.58
C ALA A 174 -6.94 4.69 3.18
N VAL A 175 -7.61 5.47 2.33
CA VAL A 175 -7.87 5.16 0.92
C VAL A 175 -6.86 5.93 0.07
N LEU A 176 -5.98 5.20 -0.61
CA LEU A 176 -4.94 5.73 -1.48
C LEU A 176 -5.37 5.67 -2.94
N THR A 177 -5.27 6.78 -3.66
CA THR A 177 -5.35 6.81 -5.13
C THR A 177 -3.95 7.06 -5.68
N VAL A 178 -3.32 6.00 -6.22
CA VAL A 178 -1.93 6.02 -6.66
C VAL A 178 -1.86 6.23 -8.16
N THR A 179 -1.22 7.30 -8.59
CA THR A 179 -0.94 7.59 -10.00
C THR A 179 0.51 7.22 -10.31
N ALA A 180 0.70 6.29 -11.26
CA ALA A 180 2.01 5.85 -11.72
C ALA A 180 2.38 6.55 -13.03
N GLU A 181 3.41 7.41 -13.00
CA GLU A 181 3.89 8.08 -14.21
C GLU A 181 4.47 7.06 -15.20
N PRO A 182 4.51 7.38 -16.52
CA PRO A 182 5.24 6.57 -17.49
C PRO A 182 6.70 6.36 -17.05
N ARG A 183 7.25 5.16 -17.28
CA ARG A 183 8.66 4.91 -16.98
C ARG A 183 9.54 5.87 -17.76
N PHE A 184 10.41 6.58 -17.08
CA PHE A 184 11.42 7.41 -17.71
C PHE A 184 12.41 6.52 -18.46
N VAL A 185 12.56 6.78 -19.75
CA VAL A 185 13.63 6.21 -20.55
C VAL A 185 14.78 7.21 -20.52
N PRO A 186 15.93 6.88 -19.90
CA PRO A 186 17.10 7.75 -19.99
C PRO A 186 17.43 7.96 -21.46
N SER A 187 17.49 9.23 -21.89
CA SER A 187 17.98 9.56 -23.23
C SER A 187 19.35 8.91 -23.40
N ARG A 188 19.49 8.00 -24.37
CA ARG A 188 20.81 7.50 -24.77
C ARG A 188 21.69 8.72 -25.02
N GLY A 189 22.79 8.84 -24.30
CA GLY A 189 23.62 10.03 -24.30
C GLY A 189 24.01 10.45 -25.73
N GLU A 190 23.54 11.62 -26.15
CA GLU A 190 24.15 12.36 -27.25
C GLU A 190 25.47 12.95 -26.76
N GLY A 191 26.49 12.09 -26.72
CA GLY A 191 27.87 12.55 -26.73
C GLY A 191 28.23 13.01 -28.15
N ARG A 192 28.05 14.32 -28.45
CA ARG A 192 29.02 15.18 -29.16
C ARG A 192 28.44 16.52 -29.65
N SER A 193 29.10 17.58 -29.13
CA SER A 193 29.53 18.79 -29.84
C SER A 193 28.56 19.97 -30.08
N ARG A 194 28.95 21.08 -29.44
CA ARG A 194 28.96 22.47 -29.91
C ARG A 194 27.63 23.24 -30.01
N TYR A 195 27.51 24.19 -29.07
CA TYR A 195 27.25 25.62 -29.34
C TYR A 195 26.57 25.94 -30.67
N MET A 196 25.26 26.21 -30.64
CA MET A 196 24.68 27.31 -31.42
C MET A 196 23.37 27.79 -30.76
N ARG A 197 23.35 29.09 -30.46
CA ARG A 197 22.17 29.90 -30.12
C ARG A 197 21.05 29.66 -31.14
N THR A 198 19.79 29.68 -30.70
CA THR A 198 18.88 30.82 -30.89
C THR A 198 17.52 30.57 -30.24
N ALA A 199 16.81 31.67 -30.03
CA ALA A 199 15.71 31.89 -29.10
C ALA A 199 14.31 31.56 -29.67
N SER A 200 13.31 31.78 -28.80
CA SER A 200 11.85 31.82 -29.04
C SER A 200 11.16 30.44 -29.11
N GLY A 201 10.02 30.17 -28.47
CA GLY A 201 9.11 30.96 -27.64
C GLY A 201 7.91 30.06 -27.25
N LEU A 202 7.19 30.48 -26.19
CA LEU A 202 5.78 30.20 -25.88
C LEU A 202 5.31 28.75 -25.63
N ARG A 203 4.81 28.49 -24.42
CA ARG A 203 3.75 27.48 -24.15
C ARG A 203 2.70 28.06 -23.18
N PRO A 204 1.40 28.04 -23.52
CA PRO A 204 0.34 28.32 -22.55
C PRO A 204 -0.01 27.08 -21.71
N ARG A 205 -0.36 27.33 -20.44
CA ARG A 205 -0.97 26.40 -19.49
C ARG A 205 -2.47 26.19 -19.78
N ALA A 206 -2.98 24.99 -19.51
CA ALA A 206 -4.35 24.70 -19.07
C ALA A 206 -4.30 23.30 -18.42
N LEU A 207 -4.42 23.10 -17.09
CA LEU A 207 -5.58 23.24 -16.20
C LEU A 207 -6.85 22.59 -16.75
N TYR A 208 -7.16 21.39 -16.26
CA TYR A 208 -8.51 20.85 -16.27
C TYR A 208 -8.81 20.14 -14.94
N ASN A 209 -9.65 20.80 -14.14
CA ASN A 209 -10.47 20.21 -13.10
C ASN A 209 -11.58 19.38 -13.77
N ARG A 210 -11.90 18.19 -13.24
CA ARG A 210 -13.26 17.64 -13.20
C ARG A 210 -13.38 16.68 -12.02
N LEU A 211 -13.81 17.22 -10.89
CA LEU A 211 -14.51 16.48 -9.83
C LEU A 211 -15.95 16.24 -10.31
N ALA A 212 -16.40 14.99 -10.34
CA ALA A 212 -17.82 14.64 -10.21
C ALA A 212 -17.99 13.12 -10.00
N SER A 213 -18.29 12.78 -8.75
CA SER A 213 -19.34 11.85 -8.31
C SER A 213 -19.46 10.48 -8.99
N LEU A 214 -19.00 9.44 -8.27
CA LEU A 214 -19.72 8.17 -8.23
C LEU A 214 -19.63 7.59 -6.82
N ARG A 215 -20.76 7.51 -6.12
CA ARG A 215 -20.87 6.91 -4.79
C ARG A 215 -20.52 5.42 -4.89
N ILE A 216 -19.38 5.03 -4.35
CA ILE A 216 -19.13 3.63 -4.03
C ILE A 216 -20.13 3.24 -2.94
N ARG A 217 -21.09 2.38 -3.26
CA ARG A 217 -22.00 1.81 -2.25
C ARG A 217 -21.20 0.75 -1.49
N PHE A 218 -20.72 1.11 -0.30
CA PHE A 218 -20.13 0.16 0.63
C PHE A 218 -21.22 -0.50 1.49
N TRP A 219 -21.24 -1.83 1.49
CA TRP A 219 -22.06 -2.64 2.39
C TRP A 219 -21.26 -2.92 3.68
N PRO A 220 -21.89 -3.05 4.87
CA PRO A 220 -21.15 -3.29 6.10
C PRO A 220 -20.41 -4.62 6.04
N LEU A 221 -19.08 -4.57 6.06
CA LEU A 221 -18.25 -5.74 6.33
C LEU A 221 -18.30 -6.01 7.83
N MET A 222 -18.98 -7.10 8.19
CA MET A 222 -18.85 -7.97 9.38
C MET A 222 -20.23 -8.45 9.85
N GLU A 223 -20.90 -9.26 9.04
CA GLU A 223 -21.97 -10.12 9.54
C GLU A 223 -21.39 -11.43 10.09
N ARG A 224 -21.54 -11.58 11.41
CA ARG A 224 -21.25 -12.78 12.18
C ARG A 224 -22.17 -13.92 11.75
N LYS A 225 -21.65 -15.14 11.67
CA LYS A 225 -22.44 -16.34 12.01
C LYS A 225 -22.00 -16.81 13.40
N GLY A 226 -23.01 -17.15 14.21
CA GLY A 226 -22.86 -17.53 15.62
C GLY A 226 -22.22 -18.88 15.85
#